data_AF-A0A350IB85-F1
#
_entry.id   AF-A0A350IB85-F1
#
_cell.length_a   1.000
_cell.length_b   1.000
_cell.length_c   1.000
_cell.angle_alpha   90.00
_cell.angle_beta   90.00
_cell.angle_gamma   90.00
#
_symmetry.space_group_name_H-M   'P 1'
#
loop_
_entity.id
_entity.type
_entity.pdbx_description
1 polymer ?
#
loop_
_entity_poly.entity_id
_entity_poly.type
_entity_poly.pdbx_seq_one_letter_code
_entity_poly.pdbx_strand_id
1 'polypeptide(L)'
;NAPAVLIYAEKELGYSKSDIQALKKVENWKLNQGIGNNVRCHNAGIPLDKVNPDSNIYDRIKLKLDELLKEGKELVAIQKAEPAKVVISPAERMKSKIAQTIMGDFDEMVVDKWMEGEFDNIKFPAYSLLATHKIKGAGIKMFREKMQFELDCISDAYNKTCEQAEEAYSHISKGNKKKMITLLEKTIEDIDRLKANNKTIKIPRAKKPKASDQQVAKLKYKPSDIDYKCTSLNPVMIPGKNILYVFNTKTRALAMYITDSPKGFEVKGTSIKNFNPALSKQTKLRKPDEVLPLIINKTIIQSRKVWDTFTTVIKEPNGRINADCILLKVGDVNV
;
A
#
# COMPACT_ATOMS: atom_id res chain seq x y z
N ASN A 1 -30.24 -12.44 -10.16
CA ASN A 1 -31.30 -11.40 -10.09
C ASN A 1 -31.34 -10.65 -8.76
N ALA A 2 -30.74 -11.15 -7.66
CA ALA A 2 -30.81 -10.49 -6.35
C ALA A 2 -30.38 -9.01 -6.34
N PRO A 3 -29.34 -8.58 -7.10
CA PRO A 3 -28.98 -7.17 -7.19
C PRO A 3 -30.08 -6.28 -7.79
N ALA A 4 -30.83 -6.78 -8.77
CA ALA A 4 -31.88 -6.01 -9.45
C ALA A 4 -33.09 -5.76 -8.52
N VAL A 5 -33.42 -6.74 -7.69
CA VAL A 5 -34.51 -6.65 -6.70
C VAL A 5 -34.17 -5.65 -5.59
N LEU A 6 -32.93 -5.65 -5.11
CA LEU A 6 -32.48 -4.68 -4.11
C LEU A 6 -32.45 -3.24 -4.66
N ILE A 7 -32.06 -3.06 -5.93
CA ILE A 7 -32.10 -1.75 -6.60
C ILE A 7 -33.54 -1.23 -6.70
N TYR A 8 -34.49 -2.11 -7.05
CA TYR A 8 -35.90 -1.75 -7.12
C TYR A 8 -36.47 -1.40 -5.74
N ALA A 9 -36.15 -2.17 -4.70
CA ALA A 9 -36.56 -1.87 -3.34
C ALA A 9 -36.05 -0.50 -2.85
N GLU A 10 -34.80 -0.15 -3.19
CA GLU A 10 -34.20 1.14 -2.81
C GLU A 10 -34.80 2.31 -3.61
N LYS A 11 -34.94 2.18 -4.93
CA LYS A 11 -35.34 3.28 -5.82
C LYS A 11 -36.84 3.48 -5.94
N GLU A 12 -37.60 2.40 -6.07
CA GLU A 12 -39.04 2.44 -6.39
C GLU A 12 -39.90 2.31 -5.12
N LEU A 13 -39.47 1.51 -4.14
CA LEU A 13 -40.20 1.33 -2.87
C LEU A 13 -39.67 2.19 -1.72
N GLY A 14 -38.56 2.90 -1.92
CA GLY A 14 -37.99 3.82 -0.93
C GLY A 14 -37.44 3.16 0.33
N TYR A 15 -37.03 1.90 0.26
CA TYR A 15 -36.49 1.18 1.42
C TYR A 15 -35.19 1.82 1.93
N SER A 16 -35.05 1.90 3.26
CA SER A 16 -33.86 2.50 3.87
C SER A 16 -32.61 1.64 3.66
N LYS A 17 -31.41 2.23 3.82
CA LYS A 17 -30.15 1.48 3.76
C LYS A 17 -30.10 0.32 4.76
N SER A 18 -30.71 0.47 5.93
CA SER A 18 -30.85 -0.59 6.94
C SER A 18 -31.78 -1.72 6.46
N ASP A 19 -32.87 -1.40 5.77
CA ASP A 19 -33.78 -2.41 5.23
C ASP A 19 -33.11 -3.21 4.11
N ILE A 20 -32.35 -2.55 3.24
CA ILE A 20 -31.54 -3.22 2.21
C ILE A 20 -30.48 -4.14 2.84
N GLN A 21 -29.87 -3.73 3.96
CA GLN A 21 -28.91 -4.58 4.68
C GLN A 21 -29.59 -5.81 5.30
N ALA A 22 -30.80 -5.66 5.84
CA ALA A 22 -31.59 -6.77 6.35
C ALA A 22 -31.98 -7.75 5.23
N LEU A 23 -32.46 -7.24 4.09
CA LEU A 23 -32.78 -8.07 2.92
C LEU A 23 -31.57 -8.84 2.38
N LYS A 24 -30.36 -8.27 2.43
CA LYS A 24 -29.11 -8.96 2.05
C LYS A 24 -28.78 -10.18 2.93
N LYS A 25 -29.40 -10.31 4.10
CA LYS A 25 -29.23 -11.48 4.98
C LYS A 25 -30.16 -12.62 4.60
N VAL A 26 -31.24 -12.34 3.88
CA VAL A 26 -32.17 -13.35 3.35
C VAL A 26 -31.50 -14.08 2.19
N GLU A 27 -31.82 -15.37 2.02
CA GLU A 27 -31.26 -16.18 0.96
C GLU A 27 -31.61 -15.63 -0.45
N ASN A 28 -30.60 -15.58 -1.33
CA ASN A 28 -30.72 -14.99 -2.66
C ASN A 28 -31.84 -15.61 -3.52
N TRP A 29 -32.16 -16.89 -3.34
CA TRP A 29 -33.21 -17.53 -4.13
C TRP A 29 -34.61 -17.03 -3.72
N LYS A 30 -34.85 -16.78 -2.43
CA LYS A 30 -36.12 -16.23 -1.90
C LYS A 30 -36.41 -14.83 -2.44
N LEU A 31 -35.37 -13.99 -2.50
CA LEU A 31 -35.41 -12.64 -3.07
C LEU A 31 -35.80 -12.66 -4.57
N ASN A 32 -35.47 -13.73 -5.30
CA ASN A 32 -35.68 -13.80 -6.74
C ASN A 32 -36.96 -14.53 -7.14
N GLN A 33 -37.44 -15.45 -6.32
CA GLN A 33 -38.58 -16.31 -6.64
C GLN A 33 -39.84 -15.47 -6.90
N GLY A 34 -40.50 -15.64 -8.04
CA GLY A 34 -41.78 -15.01 -8.36
C GLY A 34 -41.77 -13.51 -8.68
N ILE A 35 -40.72 -12.76 -8.30
CA ILE A 35 -40.62 -11.30 -8.54
C ILE A 35 -39.39 -10.88 -9.36
N GLY A 36 -38.35 -11.70 -9.43
CA GLY A 36 -37.05 -11.29 -10.00
C GLY A 36 -37.08 -10.99 -11.50
N ASN A 37 -37.88 -11.70 -12.28
CA ASN A 37 -38.02 -11.44 -13.73
C ASN A 37 -38.79 -10.15 -13.99
N ASN A 38 -39.88 -9.92 -13.24
CA ASN A 38 -40.71 -8.72 -13.35
C ASN A 38 -39.88 -7.47 -13.04
N VAL A 39 -39.18 -7.47 -11.90
CA VAL A 39 -38.30 -6.36 -11.51
C VAL A 39 -37.19 -6.10 -12.53
N ARG A 40 -36.62 -7.14 -13.14
CA ARG A 40 -35.59 -6.96 -14.18
C ARG A 40 -36.17 -6.28 -15.43
N CYS A 41 -37.35 -6.69 -15.89
CA CYS A 41 -38.02 -6.07 -17.03
C CYS A 41 -38.37 -4.60 -16.72
N HIS A 42 -38.82 -4.32 -15.50
CA HIS A 42 -39.07 -2.96 -15.04
C HIS A 42 -37.81 -2.09 -15.06
N ASN A 43 -36.72 -2.59 -14.48
CA ASN A 43 -35.43 -1.89 -14.47
C ASN A 43 -34.84 -1.68 -15.88
N ALA A 44 -35.26 -2.49 -16.86
CA ALA A 44 -34.90 -2.35 -18.27
C ALA A 44 -35.81 -1.36 -19.05
N GLY A 45 -36.77 -0.71 -18.37
CA GLY A 45 -37.66 0.28 -18.94
C GLY A 45 -38.98 -0.27 -19.50
N ILE A 46 -39.30 -1.55 -19.24
CA ILE A 46 -40.58 -2.14 -19.65
C ILE A 46 -41.60 -1.96 -18.51
N PRO A 47 -42.72 -1.24 -18.72
CA PRO A 47 -43.76 -1.11 -17.69
C PRO A 47 -44.28 -2.47 -17.25
N LEU A 48 -44.45 -2.67 -15.94
CA LEU A 48 -44.82 -3.98 -15.38
C LEU A 48 -46.20 -4.45 -15.87
N ASP A 49 -47.11 -3.53 -16.16
CA ASP A 49 -48.44 -3.82 -16.72
C ASP A 49 -48.37 -4.49 -18.11
N LYS A 50 -47.26 -4.30 -18.83
CA LYS A 50 -47.00 -4.98 -20.12
C LYS A 50 -46.28 -6.31 -19.95
N VAL A 51 -45.63 -6.53 -18.81
CA VAL A 51 -44.90 -7.77 -18.48
C VAL A 51 -45.84 -8.80 -17.89
N ASN A 52 -46.80 -8.36 -17.08
CA ASN A 52 -47.89 -9.17 -16.57
C ASN A 52 -49.19 -8.36 -16.63
N PRO A 53 -50.18 -8.72 -17.48
CA PRO A 53 -51.44 -8.00 -17.60
C PRO A 53 -52.35 -8.11 -16.36
N ASP A 54 -52.00 -8.96 -15.38
CA ASP A 54 -52.69 -9.00 -14.09
C ASP A 54 -52.52 -7.64 -13.39
N SER A 55 -53.64 -6.96 -13.16
CA SER A 55 -53.74 -5.56 -12.70
C SER A 55 -53.19 -5.28 -11.29
N ASN A 56 -52.43 -6.20 -10.69
CA ASN A 56 -51.93 -6.09 -9.33
C ASN A 56 -50.50 -6.65 -9.12
N ILE A 57 -49.62 -6.49 -10.10
CA ILE A 57 -48.23 -6.97 -9.98
C ILE A 57 -47.37 -6.12 -9.02
N TYR A 58 -47.64 -4.81 -8.94
CA TYR A 58 -46.92 -3.88 -8.06
C TYR A 58 -47.13 -4.23 -6.57
N ASP A 59 -48.37 -4.44 -6.13
CA ASP A 59 -48.61 -4.76 -4.71
C ASP A 59 -48.06 -6.13 -4.33
N ARG A 60 -48.05 -7.09 -5.26
CA ARG A 60 -47.43 -8.41 -5.03
C ARG A 60 -45.92 -8.32 -4.80
N ILE A 61 -45.22 -7.47 -5.56
CA ILE A 61 -43.79 -7.25 -5.37
C ILE A 61 -43.53 -6.60 -4.01
N LYS A 62 -44.33 -5.58 -3.66
CA LYS A 62 -44.23 -4.88 -2.39
C LYS A 62 -44.50 -5.81 -1.20
N LEU A 63 -45.61 -6.55 -1.22
CA LEU A 63 -46.00 -7.49 -0.16
C LEU A 63 -44.91 -8.55 0.08
N LYS A 64 -44.36 -9.12 -1.00
CA LYS A 64 -43.27 -10.09 -0.87
C LYS A 64 -42.01 -9.47 -0.28
N LEU A 65 -41.63 -8.26 -0.69
CA LEU A 65 -40.45 -7.60 -0.14
C LEU A 65 -40.64 -7.21 1.32
N ASP A 66 -41.86 -6.82 1.73
CA ASP A 66 -42.20 -6.55 3.13
C ASP A 66 -42.11 -7.82 3.99
N GLU A 67 -42.54 -8.97 3.48
CA GLU A 67 -42.39 -10.28 4.15
C GLU A 67 -40.91 -10.66 4.32
N LEU A 68 -40.13 -10.57 3.24
CA LEU A 68 -38.69 -10.87 3.30
C LEU A 68 -37.93 -9.87 4.18
N LEU A 69 -38.42 -8.63 4.29
CA LEU A 69 -37.84 -7.63 5.17
C LEU A 69 -38.03 -8.00 6.65
N LYS A 70 -39.19 -8.58 7.02
CA LYS A 70 -39.42 -9.11 8.37
C LYS A 70 -38.44 -10.25 8.68
N GLU A 71 -38.33 -11.22 7.79
CA GLU A 71 -37.37 -12.34 7.92
C GLU A 71 -35.92 -11.81 8.04
N GLY A 72 -35.54 -10.86 7.18
CA GLY A 72 -34.21 -10.24 7.23
C GLY A 72 -33.92 -9.53 8.54
N LYS A 73 -34.91 -8.87 9.14
CA LYS A 73 -34.77 -8.19 10.45
C LYS A 73 -34.60 -9.19 11.59
N GLU A 74 -35.32 -10.31 11.55
CA GLU A 74 -35.16 -11.41 12.51
C GLU A 74 -33.76 -12.04 12.43
N LEU A 75 -33.24 -12.29 11.22
CA LEU A 75 -31.89 -12.81 11.01
C LEU A 75 -30.81 -11.85 11.54
N VAL A 76 -31.00 -10.53 11.37
CA VAL A 76 -30.09 -9.52 11.95
C VAL A 76 -30.14 -9.52 13.47
N ALA A 77 -31.31 -9.75 14.08
CA ALA A 77 -31.45 -9.83 15.53
C ALA A 77 -30.74 -11.08 16.10
N ILE A 78 -30.90 -12.24 15.45
CA ILE A 78 -30.22 -13.49 15.83
C ILE A 78 -28.70 -13.32 15.75
N GLN A 79 -28.19 -12.73 14.67
CA GLN A 79 -26.75 -12.50 14.50
C GLN A 79 -26.16 -11.52 15.54
N LYS A 80 -26.97 -10.59 16.07
CA LYS A 80 -26.54 -9.69 17.16
C LYS A 80 -26.54 -10.38 18.52
N ALA A 81 -27.29 -11.47 18.68
CA ALA A 81 -27.36 -12.22 19.93
C ALA A 81 -26.22 -13.26 20.08
N GLU A 82 -25.55 -13.64 18.99
CA GLU A 82 -24.35 -14.49 19.06
C GLU A 82 -23.18 -13.74 19.72
N PRO A 83 -22.47 -14.36 20.70
CA PRO A 83 -21.32 -13.72 21.31
C PRO A 83 -20.24 -13.45 20.27
N ALA A 84 -19.76 -12.20 20.21
CA ALA A 84 -18.73 -11.79 19.27
C ALA A 84 -17.49 -12.69 19.39
N LYS A 85 -17.02 -13.25 18.28
CA LYS A 85 -15.78 -14.06 18.25
C LYS A 85 -14.64 -13.24 18.87
N VAL A 86 -13.98 -13.78 19.90
CA VAL A 86 -12.85 -13.13 20.57
C VAL A 86 -11.72 -12.93 19.56
N VAL A 87 -11.50 -11.68 19.14
CA VAL A 87 -10.42 -11.32 18.22
C VAL A 87 -9.15 -11.12 19.04
N ILE A 88 -8.31 -12.15 19.14
CA ILE A 88 -7.00 -12.04 19.81
C ILE A 88 -6.11 -11.10 18.99
N SER A 89 -5.61 -10.05 19.64
CA SER A 89 -4.75 -9.06 19.01
C SER A 89 -3.41 -9.67 18.57
N PRO A 90 -2.75 -9.12 17.53
CA PRO A 90 -1.43 -9.59 17.13
C PRO A 90 -0.38 -9.50 18.25
N ALA A 91 -0.51 -8.52 19.16
CA ALA A 91 0.38 -8.36 20.31
C ALA A 91 0.19 -9.48 21.35
N GLU A 92 -1.05 -9.85 21.65
CA GLU A 92 -1.36 -10.96 22.56
C GLU A 92 -0.89 -12.29 22.00
N ARG A 93 -1.03 -12.53 20.68
CA ARG A 93 -0.47 -13.74 20.05
C ARG A 93 1.05 -13.81 20.19
N MET A 94 1.73 -12.67 20.06
CA MET A 94 3.19 -12.61 20.25
C MET A 94 3.57 -12.89 21.71
N LYS A 95 2.86 -12.31 22.68
CA LYS A 95 3.06 -12.58 24.11
C LYS A 95 2.85 -14.06 24.42
N SER A 96 1.75 -14.65 23.93
CA SER A 96 1.47 -16.09 24.09
C SER A 96 2.57 -16.95 23.49
N LYS A 97 3.09 -16.60 22.31
CA LYS A 97 4.20 -17.33 21.70
C LYS A 97 5.47 -17.26 22.55
N ILE A 98 5.83 -16.08 23.06
CA ILE A 98 7.00 -15.90 23.93
C ILE A 98 6.85 -16.72 25.21
N ALA A 99 5.69 -16.65 25.84
CA ALA A 99 5.36 -17.40 27.04
C ALA A 99 5.49 -18.92 26.84
N GLN A 100 5.00 -19.44 25.70
CA GLN A 100 5.02 -20.87 25.38
C GLN A 100 6.36 -21.39 24.84
N THR A 101 7.32 -20.51 24.55
CA THR A 101 8.60 -20.92 23.93
C THR A 101 9.76 -20.49 24.81
N ILE A 102 10.38 -19.36 24.51
CA ILE A 102 11.62 -18.95 25.18
C ILE A 102 11.48 -18.70 26.68
N MET A 103 10.30 -18.30 27.16
CA MET A 103 10.06 -18.20 28.60
C MET A 103 10.01 -19.57 29.26
N GLY A 104 9.38 -20.57 28.61
CA GLY A 104 9.43 -21.95 29.06
C GLY A 104 10.86 -22.51 29.06
N ASP A 105 11.65 -22.23 28.02
CA ASP A 105 13.08 -22.61 28.01
C ASP A 105 13.86 -21.92 29.14
N PHE A 106 13.53 -20.67 29.47
CA PHE A 106 14.17 -19.95 30.56
C PHE A 106 13.80 -20.56 31.91
N ASP A 107 12.52 -20.90 32.11
CA ASP A 107 12.05 -21.56 33.32
C ASP A 107 12.78 -22.91 33.51
N GLU A 108 12.79 -23.77 32.48
CA GLU A 108 13.41 -25.10 32.53
C GLU A 108 14.94 -25.04 32.67
N MET A 109 15.62 -24.18 31.91
CA MET A 109 17.09 -24.16 31.88
C MET A 109 17.72 -23.33 33.00
N VAL A 110 16.96 -22.42 33.61
CA VAL A 110 17.49 -21.43 34.58
C VAL A 110 16.72 -21.47 35.89
N VAL A 111 15.40 -21.22 35.87
CA VAL A 111 14.61 -21.05 37.09
C VAL A 111 14.52 -22.36 37.88
N ASP A 112 14.23 -23.47 37.21
CA ASP A 112 14.13 -24.79 37.86
C ASP A 112 15.45 -25.16 38.55
N LYS A 113 16.60 -24.87 37.91
CA LYS A 113 17.92 -25.10 38.51
C LYS A 113 18.17 -24.23 39.73
N TRP A 114 17.76 -22.96 39.70
CA TRP A 114 17.84 -22.09 40.88
C TRP A 114 16.98 -22.62 42.02
N MET A 115 15.81 -23.17 41.73
CA MET A 115 14.91 -23.77 42.72
C MET A 115 15.50 -25.05 43.32
N GLU A 116 16.26 -25.82 42.54
CA GLU A 116 17.03 -26.99 43.01
C GLU A 116 18.30 -26.59 43.82
N GLY A 117 18.62 -25.30 43.87
CA GLY A 117 19.80 -24.78 44.57
C GLY A 117 21.09 -24.83 43.76
N GLU A 118 21.02 -25.16 42.47
CA GLU A 118 22.14 -25.09 41.54
C GLU A 118 22.24 -23.67 40.96
N PHE A 119 23.36 -22.98 41.21
CA PHE A 119 23.60 -21.61 40.69
C PHE A 119 24.86 -21.52 39.82
N ASP A 120 25.63 -22.60 39.78
CA ASP A 120 26.91 -22.67 39.08
C ASP A 120 26.73 -23.24 37.68
N ASN A 121 27.52 -22.73 36.73
CA ASN A 121 27.60 -23.24 35.35
C ASN A 121 26.29 -23.25 34.55
N ILE A 122 25.23 -22.57 35.01
CA ILE A 122 24.01 -22.36 34.23
C ILE A 122 24.34 -21.50 33.01
N LYS A 123 23.91 -21.95 31.84
CA LYS A 123 24.08 -21.24 30.57
C LYS A 123 22.74 -21.17 29.86
N PHE A 124 22.33 -19.96 29.52
CA PHE A 124 21.12 -19.72 28.74
C PHE A 124 21.49 -19.12 27.38
N PRO A 125 21.47 -19.91 26.28
CA PRO A 125 21.88 -19.44 24.96
C PRO A 125 20.75 -18.63 24.29
N ALA A 126 20.43 -17.46 24.84
CA ALA A 126 19.31 -16.62 24.42
C ALA A 126 19.32 -16.27 22.93
N TYR A 127 20.50 -16.00 22.36
CA TYR A 127 20.66 -15.71 20.93
C TYR A 127 20.14 -16.87 20.07
N SER A 128 20.60 -18.08 20.35
CA SER A 128 20.25 -19.29 19.58
C SER A 128 18.78 -19.66 19.76
N LEU A 129 18.26 -19.58 20.99
CA LEU A 129 16.86 -19.89 21.28
C LEU A 129 15.90 -18.91 20.60
N LEU A 130 16.17 -17.61 20.66
CA LEU A 130 15.38 -16.59 19.95
C LEU A 130 15.38 -16.84 18.42
N ALA A 131 16.52 -17.26 17.87
CA ALA A 131 16.65 -17.60 16.46
C ALA A 131 15.85 -18.87 16.10
N THR A 132 15.97 -19.94 16.90
CA THR A 132 15.25 -21.22 16.73
C THR A 132 13.75 -21.04 16.78
N HIS A 133 13.24 -20.30 17.77
CA HIS A 133 11.81 -20.00 17.93
C HIS A 133 11.29 -18.96 16.93
N LYS A 134 12.16 -18.43 16.07
CA LYS A 134 11.86 -17.41 15.06
C LYS A 134 11.19 -16.18 15.70
N ILE A 135 11.68 -15.76 16.87
CA ILE A 135 11.20 -14.56 17.57
C ILE A 135 11.96 -13.36 17.01
N LYS A 136 11.22 -12.38 16.47
CA LYS A 136 11.80 -11.21 15.79
C LYS A 136 11.08 -9.92 16.20
N GLY A 137 11.76 -8.79 16.00
CA GLY A 137 11.17 -7.46 16.14
C GLY A 137 10.63 -7.20 17.55
N ALA A 138 9.32 -6.97 17.65
CA ALA A 138 8.66 -6.65 18.92
C ALA A 138 8.81 -7.76 19.97
N GLY A 139 8.88 -9.03 19.57
CA GLY A 139 9.00 -10.12 20.53
C GLY A 139 10.35 -10.16 21.26
N ILE A 140 11.43 -9.76 20.59
CA ILE A 140 12.77 -9.62 21.20
C ILE A 140 12.72 -8.54 22.28
N LYS A 141 12.03 -7.42 22.01
CA LYS A 141 11.87 -6.33 22.98
C LYS A 141 11.08 -6.77 24.21
N MET A 142 9.96 -7.48 24.01
CA MET A 142 9.13 -7.99 25.11
C MET A 142 9.91 -8.95 26.01
N PHE A 143 10.69 -9.87 25.44
CA PHE A 143 11.51 -10.79 26.22
C PHE A 143 12.62 -10.05 26.98
N ARG A 144 13.30 -9.08 26.33
CA ARG A 144 14.31 -8.24 26.99
C ARG A 144 13.74 -7.49 28.19
N GLU A 145 12.55 -6.91 28.06
CA GLU A 145 11.89 -6.17 29.15
C GLU A 145 11.59 -7.08 30.35
N LYS A 146 11.22 -8.34 30.10
CA LYS A 146 11.01 -9.32 31.17
C LYS A 146 12.31 -9.72 31.86
N MET A 147 13.37 -10.01 31.09
CA MET A 147 14.69 -10.32 31.66
C MET A 147 15.28 -9.14 32.44
N GLN A 148 15.05 -7.91 31.97
CA GLN A 148 15.44 -6.70 32.69
C GLN A 148 14.68 -6.59 34.02
N PHE A 149 13.38 -6.82 34.02
CA PHE A 149 12.58 -6.80 35.26
C PHE A 149 13.12 -7.79 36.30
N GLU A 150 13.46 -9.01 35.89
CA GLU A 150 14.04 -9.99 36.82
C GLU A 150 15.44 -9.61 37.31
N LEU A 151 16.26 -9.03 36.44
CA LEU A 151 17.57 -8.50 36.81
C LEU A 151 17.43 -7.37 37.84
N ASP A 152 16.49 -6.47 37.64
CA ASP A 152 16.22 -5.33 38.53
C ASP A 152 15.79 -5.85 39.92
N CYS A 153 14.85 -6.81 39.97
CA CYS A 153 14.41 -7.42 41.24
C CYS A 153 15.55 -8.08 42.02
N ILE A 154 16.41 -8.86 41.36
CA ILE A 154 17.52 -9.54 42.03
C ILE A 154 18.62 -8.55 42.42
N SER A 155 18.87 -7.54 41.59
CA SER A 155 19.82 -6.46 41.88
C SER A 155 19.37 -5.65 43.09
N ASP A 156 18.08 -5.35 43.19
CA ASP A 156 17.52 -4.65 44.33
C ASP A 156 17.63 -5.49 45.61
N ALA A 157 17.38 -6.80 45.53
CA ALA A 157 17.55 -7.72 46.65
C ALA A 157 19.02 -7.95 47.05
N TYR A 158 19.97 -7.70 46.14
CA TYR A 158 21.41 -7.78 46.40
C TYR A 158 21.93 -6.50 47.06
N ASN A 159 21.45 -5.34 46.62
CA ASN A 159 21.83 -4.02 47.12
C ASN A 159 21.00 -3.54 48.31
N LYS A 160 19.91 -4.24 48.64
CA LYS A 160 18.95 -3.90 49.71
C LYS A 160 18.28 -2.55 49.48
N THR A 161 17.97 -2.23 48.24
CA THR A 161 17.29 -0.99 47.83
C THR A 161 15.77 -1.10 47.91
N CYS A 162 15.23 -2.32 47.95
CA CYS A 162 13.80 -2.59 48.03
C CYS A 162 13.52 -3.70 49.06
N GLU A 163 12.70 -3.39 50.07
CA GLU A 163 12.34 -4.31 51.16
C GLU A 163 11.60 -5.56 50.64
N GLN A 164 10.67 -5.39 49.69
CA GLN A 164 9.93 -6.50 49.09
C GLN A 164 10.85 -7.45 48.30
N ALA A 165 11.86 -6.90 47.63
CA ALA A 165 12.84 -7.70 46.91
C ALA A 165 13.75 -8.46 47.89
N GLU A 166 14.15 -7.82 48.99
CA GLU A 166 14.95 -8.48 50.02
C GLU A 166 14.19 -9.66 50.65
N GLU A 167 12.90 -9.49 50.94
CA GLU A 167 12.03 -10.55 51.46
C GLU A 167 11.91 -11.70 50.45
N ALA A 168 11.57 -11.39 49.20
CA ALA A 168 11.35 -12.38 48.14
C ALA A 168 12.59 -13.26 47.90
N TYR A 169 13.79 -12.69 47.93
CA TYR A 169 15.05 -13.41 47.71
C TYR A 169 15.84 -13.67 48.99
N SER A 170 15.21 -13.63 50.16
CA SER A 170 15.86 -13.85 51.47
C SER A 170 16.45 -15.26 51.60
N HIS A 171 15.84 -16.24 50.94
CA HIS A 171 16.27 -17.64 50.90
C HIS A 171 17.54 -17.87 50.06
N ILE A 172 17.99 -16.89 49.27
CA ILE A 172 19.16 -17.01 48.39
C ILE A 172 20.34 -16.25 48.98
N SER A 173 21.49 -16.91 49.06
CA SER A 173 22.72 -16.30 49.55
C SER A 173 23.19 -15.13 48.66
N LYS A 174 23.87 -14.14 49.26
CA LYS A 174 24.40 -12.98 48.52
C LYS A 174 25.32 -13.38 47.35
N GLY A 175 26.11 -14.45 47.52
CA GLY A 175 26.98 -14.98 46.47
C GLY A 175 26.18 -15.54 45.29
N ASN A 176 25.10 -16.27 45.57
CA ASN A 176 24.22 -16.83 44.53
C ASN A 176 23.43 -15.74 43.81
N LYS A 177 22.92 -14.73 44.52
CA LYS A 177 22.30 -13.54 43.90
C LYS A 177 23.23 -12.91 42.86
N LYS A 178 24.52 -12.76 43.16
CA LYS A 178 25.52 -12.23 42.22
C LYS A 178 25.69 -13.11 40.97
N LYS A 179 25.66 -14.44 41.12
CA LYS A 179 25.71 -15.37 39.98
C LYS A 179 24.47 -15.21 39.09
N MET A 180 23.28 -15.08 39.69
CA MET A 180 22.02 -14.85 38.96
C MET A 180 22.07 -13.55 38.16
N ILE A 181 22.49 -12.44 38.79
CA ILE A 181 22.69 -11.13 38.14
C ILE A 181 23.62 -11.28 36.92
N THR A 182 24.77 -11.94 37.09
CA THR A 182 25.75 -12.12 36.02
C THR A 182 25.19 -12.92 34.84
N LEU A 183 24.34 -13.93 35.10
CA LEU A 183 23.68 -14.70 34.05
C LEU A 183 22.67 -13.86 33.27
N LEU A 184 21.86 -13.06 33.98
CA LEU A 184 20.84 -12.20 33.38
C LEU A 184 21.47 -11.05 32.57
N GLU A 185 22.55 -10.44 33.06
CA GLU A 185 23.31 -9.43 32.31
C GLU A 185 23.82 -10.00 30.98
N LYS A 186 24.46 -11.17 31.00
CA LYS A 186 24.93 -11.86 29.78
C LYS A 186 23.79 -12.19 28.83
N THR A 187 22.65 -12.62 29.37
CA THR A 187 21.45 -12.92 28.60
C THR A 187 20.93 -11.67 27.88
N ILE A 188 20.86 -10.54 28.58
CA ILE A 188 20.44 -9.25 28.00
C ILE A 188 21.42 -8.79 26.93
N GLU A 189 22.73 -8.93 27.15
CA GLU A 189 23.76 -8.63 26.14
C GLU A 189 23.55 -9.45 24.85
N ASP A 190 23.29 -10.75 24.96
CA ASP A 190 23.02 -11.62 23.81
C ASP A 190 21.75 -11.21 23.05
N ILE A 191 20.70 -10.83 23.79
CA ILE A 191 19.46 -10.30 23.20
C ILE A 191 19.73 -9.00 22.43
N ASP A 192 20.54 -8.10 22.99
CA ASP A 192 20.90 -6.83 22.35
C ASP A 192 21.80 -7.01 21.13
N ARG A 193 22.72 -7.99 21.15
CA ARG A 193 23.50 -8.40 19.97
C ARG A 193 22.60 -8.90 18.84
N LEU A 194 21.61 -9.74 19.15
CA LEU A 194 20.64 -10.22 18.16
C LEU A 194 19.83 -9.08 17.55
N LYS A 195 19.43 -8.10 18.37
CA LYS A 195 18.70 -6.91 17.92
C LYS A 195 19.55 -6.06 16.97
N ALA A 196 20.84 -5.88 17.27
CA ALA A 196 21.78 -5.16 16.41
C ALA A 196 21.97 -5.87 15.06
N ASN A 197 22.20 -7.19 15.06
CA ASN A 197 22.38 -7.99 13.84
C ASN A 197 21.16 -7.93 12.93
N ASN A 198 19.95 -8.02 13.49
CA ASN A 198 18.71 -7.91 12.72
C ASN A 198 18.48 -6.53 12.10
N LYS A 199 19.06 -5.46 12.65
CA LYS A 199 18.97 -4.11 12.08
C LYS A 199 19.82 -3.98 10.81
N THR A 200 20.99 -4.60 10.80
CA THR A 200 21.97 -4.53 9.70
C THR A 200 21.52 -5.30 8.45
N ILE A 201 20.73 -6.37 8.61
CA ILE A 201 20.26 -7.23 7.50
C ILE A 201 19.09 -6.61 6.70
N LYS A 202 18.68 -5.37 6.96
CA LYS A 202 17.65 -4.70 6.14
C LYS A 202 18.19 -4.35 4.76
N ILE A 203 18.20 -5.32 3.84
CA ILE A 203 18.45 -5.12 2.43
C ILE A 203 17.37 -4.17 1.90
N PRO A 204 17.72 -2.98 1.39
CA PRO A 204 16.73 -2.09 0.79
C PRO A 204 16.11 -2.81 -0.40
N ARG A 205 14.77 -2.93 -0.40
CA ARG A 205 14.06 -3.53 -1.54
C ARG A 205 14.44 -2.77 -2.80
N ALA A 206 14.90 -3.49 -3.82
CA ALA A 206 15.11 -2.93 -5.14
C ALA A 206 13.80 -2.24 -5.59
N LYS A 207 13.87 -0.94 -5.87
CA LYS A 207 12.71 -0.20 -6.36
C LYS A 207 12.35 -0.78 -7.72
N LYS A 208 11.18 -1.40 -7.82
CA LYS A 208 10.64 -1.81 -9.12
C LYS A 208 10.48 -0.56 -10.01
N PRO A 209 10.87 -0.60 -11.30
CA PRO A 209 10.61 0.50 -12.21
C PRO A 209 9.11 0.77 -12.24
N LYS A 210 8.71 2.04 -12.15
CA LYS A 210 7.29 2.42 -12.24
C LYS A 210 6.81 2.17 -13.66
N ALA A 211 5.63 1.59 -13.83
CA ALA A 211 4.97 1.46 -15.13
C ALA A 211 4.82 2.85 -15.78
N SER A 212 4.93 2.92 -17.11
CA SER A 212 4.92 4.19 -17.87
C SER A 212 3.71 5.05 -17.54
N ASP A 213 2.53 4.45 -17.40
CA ASP A 213 1.28 5.14 -16.99
C ASP A 213 1.42 5.82 -15.63
N GLN A 214 2.06 5.15 -14.67
CA GLN A 214 2.29 5.70 -13.33
C GLN A 214 3.36 6.80 -13.32
N GLN A 215 4.29 6.80 -14.28
CA GLN A 215 5.28 7.87 -14.42
C GLN A 215 4.66 9.17 -14.93
N VAL A 216 3.72 9.06 -15.89
CA VAL A 216 3.15 10.20 -16.59
C VAL A 216 1.86 10.74 -15.97
N ALA A 217 1.28 10.04 -14.99
CA ALA A 217 0.01 10.41 -14.34
C ALA A 217 -0.06 11.85 -13.80
N LYS A 218 1.09 12.48 -13.50
CA LYS A 218 1.17 13.85 -12.97
C LYS A 218 1.77 14.85 -13.97
N LEU A 219 2.00 14.45 -15.21
CA LEU A 219 2.56 15.31 -16.24
C LEU A 219 1.49 16.28 -16.73
N LYS A 220 1.79 17.58 -16.65
CA LYS A 220 0.94 18.63 -17.21
C LYS A 220 1.41 18.92 -18.64
N TYR A 221 0.49 18.90 -19.59
CA TYR A 221 0.72 19.23 -21.01
C TYR A 221 -0.59 19.72 -21.63
N LYS A 222 -0.50 20.36 -22.80
CA LYS A 222 -1.66 20.82 -23.59
C LYS A 222 -2.07 19.73 -24.58
N PRO A 223 -3.28 19.14 -24.50
CA PRO A 223 -3.69 18.05 -25.39
C PRO A 223 -3.79 18.45 -26.87
N SER A 224 -4.27 19.67 -27.15
CA SER A 224 -4.35 20.22 -28.49
C SER A 224 -4.31 21.74 -28.46
N ASP A 225 -3.89 22.33 -29.58
CA ASP A 225 -3.84 23.77 -29.78
C ASP A 225 -4.38 24.12 -31.17
N ILE A 226 -5.38 24.99 -31.19
CA ILE A 226 -6.10 25.39 -32.41
C ILE A 226 -5.30 26.42 -33.20
N ASP A 227 -4.63 27.34 -32.51
CA ASP A 227 -3.88 28.45 -33.12
C ASP A 227 -2.72 27.92 -33.96
N TYR A 228 -1.98 26.95 -33.42
CA TYR A 228 -0.87 26.28 -34.10
C TYR A 228 -1.25 24.96 -34.77
N LYS A 229 -2.54 24.58 -34.76
CA LYS A 229 -3.08 23.36 -35.38
C LYS A 229 -2.30 22.08 -35.03
N CYS A 230 -1.91 21.94 -33.77
CA CYS A 230 -1.09 20.83 -33.29
C CYS A 230 -1.82 20.02 -32.23
N THR A 231 -1.72 18.69 -32.33
CA THR A 231 -2.23 17.75 -31.32
C THR A 231 -1.05 17.11 -30.59
N SER A 232 -1.14 17.03 -29.27
CA SER A 232 -0.11 16.42 -28.43
C SER A 232 -0.16 14.90 -28.51
N LEU A 233 1.01 14.28 -28.54
CA LEU A 233 1.16 12.84 -28.36
C LEU A 233 0.76 12.39 -26.95
N ASN A 234 0.35 11.13 -26.85
CA ASN A 234 0.09 10.49 -25.56
C ASN A 234 1.41 10.41 -24.75
N PRO A 235 1.48 11.00 -23.55
CA PRO A 235 2.71 11.04 -22.76
C PRO A 235 3.22 9.66 -22.32
N VAL A 236 2.37 8.62 -22.32
CA VAL A 236 2.75 7.23 -22.00
C VAL A 236 3.87 6.72 -22.92
N MET A 237 4.02 7.29 -24.11
CA MET A 237 5.05 6.93 -25.07
C MET A 237 6.42 7.56 -24.79
N ILE A 238 6.54 8.48 -23.82
CA ILE A 238 7.80 9.18 -23.50
C ILE A 238 8.78 8.29 -22.74
N PRO A 239 8.39 7.59 -21.65
CA PRO A 239 9.33 6.79 -20.89
C PRO A 239 9.98 5.69 -21.75
N GLY A 240 11.30 5.55 -21.65
CA GLY A 240 12.07 4.56 -22.41
C GLY A 240 12.50 5.00 -23.82
N LYS A 241 12.11 6.18 -24.29
CA LYS A 241 12.54 6.74 -25.58
C LYS A 241 13.76 7.64 -25.45
N ASN A 242 14.43 7.92 -26.57
CA ASN A 242 15.68 8.67 -26.58
C ASN A 242 15.56 10.12 -27.02
N ILE A 243 14.54 10.46 -27.81
CA ILE A 243 14.34 11.80 -28.37
C ILE A 243 12.90 12.26 -28.13
N LEU A 244 12.73 13.49 -27.66
CA LEU A 244 11.42 14.11 -27.47
C LEU A 244 11.43 15.56 -27.96
N TYR A 245 10.44 15.91 -28.78
CA TYR A 245 10.17 17.27 -29.24
C TYR A 245 8.98 17.85 -28.48
N VAL A 246 9.18 19.01 -27.88
CA VAL A 246 8.17 19.74 -27.10
C VAL A 246 8.10 21.17 -27.60
N PHE A 247 6.90 21.68 -27.83
CA PHE A 247 6.67 23.07 -28.20
C PHE A 247 5.80 23.76 -27.17
N ASN A 248 6.28 24.89 -26.66
CA ASN A 248 5.54 25.72 -25.71
C ASN A 248 4.83 26.85 -26.46
N THR A 249 3.50 26.82 -26.46
CA THR A 249 2.64 27.75 -27.20
C THR A 249 2.79 29.19 -26.73
N LYS A 250 2.82 29.41 -25.40
CA LYS A 250 2.94 30.74 -24.78
C LYS A 250 4.28 31.43 -25.07
N THR A 251 5.38 30.68 -25.02
CA THR A 251 6.73 31.23 -25.20
C THR A 251 7.25 31.10 -26.63
N ARG A 252 6.51 30.36 -27.47
CA ARG A 252 6.89 29.95 -28.83
C ARG A 252 8.25 29.24 -28.88
N ALA A 253 8.60 28.56 -27.80
CA ALA A 253 9.86 27.85 -27.67
C ALA A 253 9.72 26.39 -28.09
N LEU A 254 10.55 25.95 -29.03
CA LEU A 254 10.74 24.56 -29.39
C LEU A 254 11.93 24.00 -28.60
N ALA A 255 11.72 22.86 -27.95
CA ALA A 255 12.75 22.12 -27.24
C ALA A 255 12.87 20.70 -27.81
N MET A 256 14.09 20.28 -28.07
CA MET A 256 14.47 18.90 -28.37
C MET A 256 15.26 18.35 -27.19
N TYR A 257 14.70 17.35 -26.53
CA TYR A 257 15.37 16.60 -25.48
C TYR A 257 16.01 15.35 -26.08
N ILE A 258 17.26 15.07 -25.69
CA ILE A 258 18.00 13.86 -26.06
C ILE A 258 18.51 13.19 -24.78
N THR A 259 18.51 11.86 -24.74
CA THR A 259 19.12 11.07 -23.68
C THR A 259 20.09 10.02 -24.21
N ASP A 260 21.22 9.89 -23.52
CA ASP A 260 22.23 8.84 -23.74
C ASP A 260 22.05 7.68 -22.75
N SER A 261 21.01 7.71 -21.91
CA SER A 261 20.76 6.66 -20.95
C SER A 261 20.24 5.40 -21.65
N PRO A 262 20.77 4.20 -21.32
CA PRO A 262 20.24 2.94 -21.86
C PRO A 262 18.80 2.66 -21.41
N LYS A 263 18.30 3.36 -20.39
CA LYS A 263 16.91 3.27 -19.91
C LYS A 263 15.97 4.28 -20.56
N GLY A 264 16.47 5.18 -21.41
CA GLY A 264 15.71 6.26 -22.02
C GLY A 264 15.23 7.32 -21.01
N PHE A 265 14.21 8.09 -21.40
CA PHE A 265 13.62 9.11 -20.52
C PHE A 265 12.85 8.49 -19.35
N GLU A 266 12.84 9.20 -18.23
CA GLU A 266 11.94 8.95 -17.10
C GLU A 266 11.12 10.20 -16.81
N VAL A 267 9.84 10.03 -16.45
CA VAL A 267 8.98 11.16 -16.09
C VAL A 267 8.71 11.17 -14.59
N LYS A 268 8.97 12.30 -13.93
CA LYS A 268 8.67 12.50 -12.52
C LYS A 268 7.93 13.82 -12.31
N GLY A 269 6.62 13.73 -12.05
CA GLY A 269 5.78 14.91 -11.91
C GLY A 269 5.68 15.63 -13.24
N THR A 270 6.17 16.86 -13.29
CA THR A 270 6.21 17.70 -14.50
C THR A 270 7.60 17.79 -15.15
N SER A 271 8.55 16.97 -14.70
CA SER A 271 9.93 16.99 -15.20
C SER A 271 10.28 15.70 -15.94
N ILE A 272 10.93 15.86 -17.08
CA ILE A 272 11.67 14.81 -17.77
C ILE A 272 13.01 14.65 -17.06
N LYS A 273 13.36 13.40 -16.76
CA LYS A 273 14.60 12.98 -16.12
C LYS A 273 15.42 12.15 -17.10
N ASN A 274 16.71 12.05 -16.80
CA ASN A 274 17.73 11.36 -17.60
C ASN A 274 17.98 11.96 -19.00
N PHE A 275 17.56 13.19 -19.30
CA PHE A 275 17.98 13.88 -20.51
C PHE A 275 19.40 14.47 -20.34
N ASN A 276 20.15 14.56 -21.44
CA ASN A 276 21.46 15.19 -21.47
C ASN A 276 21.31 16.66 -21.91
N PRO A 277 21.58 17.65 -21.04
CA PRO A 277 21.47 19.07 -21.38
C PRO A 277 22.37 19.50 -22.54
N ALA A 278 23.58 18.93 -22.65
CA ALA A 278 24.55 19.30 -23.68
C ALA A 278 24.13 18.89 -25.09
N LEU A 279 23.41 17.76 -25.22
CA LEU A 279 22.86 17.31 -26.50
C LEU A 279 21.46 17.89 -26.78
N SER A 280 20.79 18.39 -25.74
CA SER A 280 19.43 18.93 -25.86
C SER A 280 19.46 20.39 -26.29
N LYS A 281 18.52 20.78 -27.15
CA LYS A 281 18.49 22.11 -27.77
C LYS A 281 17.15 22.78 -27.53
N GLN A 282 17.17 24.08 -27.28
CA GLN A 282 15.97 24.90 -27.18
C GLN A 282 16.15 26.21 -27.94
N THR A 283 15.17 26.60 -28.74
CA THR A 283 15.15 27.89 -29.42
C THR A 283 13.73 28.44 -29.55
N LYS A 284 13.59 29.74 -29.78
CA LYS A 284 12.29 30.39 -30.03
C LYS A 284 12.01 30.45 -31.52
N LEU A 285 10.83 29.99 -31.95
CA LEU A 285 10.44 29.93 -33.35
C LEU A 285 9.88 31.28 -33.85
N ARG A 286 10.53 31.86 -34.87
CA ARG A 286 10.06 33.07 -35.55
C ARG A 286 8.82 32.81 -36.43
N LYS A 287 8.75 31.64 -37.06
CA LYS A 287 7.62 31.18 -37.89
C LYS A 287 7.20 29.74 -37.50
N PRO A 288 6.44 29.57 -36.41
CA PRO A 288 6.03 28.25 -35.95
C PRO A 288 5.18 27.49 -36.98
N ASP A 289 4.36 28.19 -37.77
CA ASP A 289 3.42 27.54 -38.72
C ASP A 289 4.13 26.80 -39.87
N GLU A 290 5.32 27.24 -40.26
CA GLU A 290 6.15 26.56 -41.27
C GLU A 290 6.97 25.41 -40.65
N VAL A 291 7.42 25.57 -39.40
CA VAL A 291 8.38 24.67 -38.75
C VAL A 291 7.72 23.47 -38.08
N LEU A 292 6.57 23.68 -37.42
CA LEU A 292 5.88 22.63 -36.66
C LEU A 292 5.44 21.45 -37.57
N PRO A 293 4.86 21.67 -38.75
CA PRO A 293 4.51 20.57 -39.66
C PRO A 293 5.74 19.78 -40.13
N LEU A 294 6.89 20.42 -40.29
CA LEU A 294 8.12 19.74 -40.70
C LEU A 294 8.61 18.76 -39.62
N ILE A 295 8.45 19.09 -38.34
CA ILE A 295 8.84 18.21 -37.23
C ILE A 295 7.85 17.06 -37.05
N ILE A 296 6.56 17.34 -37.20
CA ILE A 296 5.51 16.33 -37.06
C ILE A 296 5.59 15.29 -38.19
N ASN A 297 5.64 15.77 -39.44
CA ASN A 297 5.49 14.93 -40.63
C ASN A 297 6.79 14.23 -41.09
N LYS A 298 7.97 14.82 -40.86
CA LYS A 298 9.25 14.23 -41.31
C LYS A 298 9.76 13.16 -40.34
N THR A 299 10.69 12.31 -40.79
CA THR A 299 11.32 11.32 -39.90
C THR A 299 12.15 11.99 -38.80
N ILE A 300 12.52 11.25 -37.75
CA ILE A 300 13.28 11.79 -36.61
C ILE A 300 14.64 12.33 -37.06
N ILE A 301 15.33 11.61 -37.95
CA ILE A 301 16.60 12.04 -38.55
C ILE A 301 16.42 13.34 -39.34
N GLN A 302 15.38 13.43 -40.16
CA GLN A 302 15.08 14.63 -40.95
C GLN A 302 14.69 15.81 -40.06
N SER A 303 13.97 15.55 -38.96
CA SER A 303 13.59 16.56 -37.96
C SER A 303 14.80 17.11 -37.20
N ARG A 304 15.85 16.30 -37.00
CA ARG A 304 17.11 16.78 -36.44
C ARG A 304 17.81 17.78 -37.35
N LYS A 305 17.84 17.53 -38.67
CA LYS A 305 18.41 18.45 -39.67
C LYS A 305 17.69 19.80 -39.74
N VAL A 306 16.43 19.87 -39.31
CA VAL A 306 15.71 21.16 -39.22
C VAL A 306 16.43 22.13 -38.28
N TRP A 307 17.14 21.63 -37.26
CA TRP A 307 17.90 22.49 -36.35
C TRP A 307 19.06 23.23 -37.03
N ASP A 308 19.64 22.68 -38.10
CA ASP A 308 20.74 23.31 -38.83
C ASP A 308 20.27 24.51 -39.66
N THR A 309 18.96 24.62 -39.90
CA THR A 309 18.35 25.76 -40.62
C THR A 309 18.09 26.96 -39.71
N PHE A 310 18.15 26.79 -38.39
CA PHE A 310 17.89 27.87 -37.46
C PHE A 310 19.12 28.75 -37.28
N THR A 311 18.98 30.04 -37.56
CA THR A 311 19.99 31.07 -37.29
C THR A 311 19.88 31.67 -35.88
N THR A 312 18.93 31.20 -35.08
CA THR A 312 18.64 31.72 -33.73
C THR A 312 19.52 31.08 -32.67
N VAL A 313 19.81 31.84 -31.60
CA VAL A 313 20.59 31.34 -30.45
C VAL A 313 19.93 30.09 -29.86
N ILE A 314 20.73 29.03 -29.73
CA ILE A 314 20.34 27.77 -29.10
C ILE A 314 20.70 27.84 -27.62
N LYS A 315 19.77 27.41 -26.76
CA LYS A 315 19.93 27.32 -25.31
C LYS A 315 19.72 25.89 -24.83
N GLU A 316 20.25 25.57 -23.67
CA GLU A 316 19.99 24.29 -23.00
C GLU A 316 18.61 24.31 -22.33
N PRO A 317 17.78 23.26 -22.51
CA PRO A 317 16.46 23.18 -21.88
C PRO A 317 16.52 22.68 -20.43
N ASN A 318 15.56 23.11 -19.60
CA ASN A 318 15.50 22.79 -18.16
C ASN A 318 14.69 21.51 -17.81
N GLY A 319 14.20 20.78 -18.81
CA GLY A 319 13.51 19.50 -18.64
C GLY A 319 12.10 19.60 -18.03
N ARG A 320 11.54 20.80 -17.85
CA ARG A 320 10.20 20.99 -17.28
C ARG A 320 9.15 21.14 -18.38
N ILE A 321 8.06 20.39 -18.26
CA ILE A 321 6.86 20.49 -19.11
C ILE A 321 5.75 21.14 -18.28
N ASN A 322 5.07 22.13 -18.86
CA ASN A 322 3.93 22.82 -18.25
C ASN A 322 2.65 22.59 -19.06
N ALA A 323 1.52 23.13 -18.58
CA ALA A 323 0.23 22.99 -19.25
C ALA A 323 0.14 23.71 -20.63
N ASP A 324 1.12 24.54 -20.99
CA ASP A 324 1.20 25.23 -22.29
C ASP A 324 2.07 24.48 -23.31
N CYS A 325 2.70 23.37 -22.90
CA CYS A 325 3.56 22.55 -23.73
C CYS A 325 2.77 21.48 -24.48
N ILE A 326 2.97 21.41 -25.79
CA ILE A 326 2.49 20.35 -26.68
C ILE A 326 3.63 19.37 -26.95
N LEU A 327 3.34 18.07 -26.85
CA LEU A 327 4.28 16.99 -27.16
C LEU A 327 4.15 16.66 -28.64
N LEU A 328 5.15 17.04 -29.44
CA LEU A 328 5.06 16.94 -30.91
C LEU A 328 5.47 15.58 -31.44
N LYS A 329 6.61 15.06 -30.94
CA LYS A 329 7.22 13.85 -31.50
C LYS A 329 8.09 13.13 -30.48
N VAL A 330 8.07 11.81 -30.49
CA VAL A 330 8.94 10.95 -29.69
C VAL A 330 9.58 9.89 -30.58
N GLY A 331 10.79 9.46 -30.25
CA GLY A 331 11.32 8.20 -30.77
C GLY A 331 12.76 7.93 -30.37
N ASP A 332 13.39 7.02 -31.12
CA ASP A 332 14.66 6.40 -30.76
C ASP A 332 15.79 6.92 -31.65
N VAL A 333 17.02 6.85 -31.14
CA VAL A 333 18.23 7.27 -31.88
C VAL A 333 18.61 6.25 -32.96
N ASN A 334 18.11 5.01 -32.85
CA ASN A 334 18.49 3.86 -33.69
C ASN A 334 17.41 3.47 -34.72
N VAL A 335 16.90 4.42 -35.50
CA VAL A 335 16.22 4.15 -36.79
C VAL A 335 16.59 5.23 -37.79
#